data_AF-A0A5C7SEB5-F1
#
_entry.id   AF-A0A5C7SEB5-F1
#
_cell.length_a   1.000
_cell.length_b   1.000
_cell.length_c   1.000
_cell.angle_alpha   90.00
_cell.angle_beta   90.00
_cell.angle_gamma   90.00
#
_symmetry.space_group_name_H-M   'P 1'
#
loop_
_entity.id
_entity.type
_entity.pdbx_description
1 polymer ?
#
loop_
_entity_poly.entity_id
_entity_poly.type
_entity_poly.pdbx_seq_one_letter_code
_entity_poly.pdbx_strand_id
1 'polypeptide(L)'
;MEFKELSYANERDTRIKRWFIRSIEGLSGRDRYARLYDIWRTDIVGKSERVFGKMLDLIDVRLLIKGEWPPNQIPEAPIVIVANHPYGIGDGIAVLALAEQLGRPFKVLINNELLKVPEMLDYSLPVSFEETKEAMAINMKTRHEAVRLLK
;
A
#
# COMPACT_ATOMS: atom_id res chain seq x y z
N MET A 1 -3.04 24.16 7.80
CA MET A 1 -3.74 22.85 7.72
C MET A 1 -3.37 22.24 6.38
N GLU A 2 -2.26 21.52 6.32
CA GLU A 2 -1.78 20.87 5.10
C GLU A 2 -1.59 19.38 5.37
N PHE A 3 -2.12 18.55 4.47
CA PHE A 3 -2.12 17.08 4.48
C PHE A 3 -3.05 16.41 5.50
N LYS A 4 -4.35 16.38 5.17
CA LYS A 4 -5.32 15.39 5.67
C LYS A 4 -5.04 13.97 5.15
N GLU A 5 -4.35 13.85 4.03
CA GLU A 5 -4.09 12.58 3.31
C GLU A 5 -3.09 11.66 4.03
N LEU A 6 -2.18 12.25 4.81
CA LEU A 6 -1.22 11.51 5.64
C LEU A 6 -1.79 11.16 7.03
N SER A 7 -3.04 11.56 7.31
CA SER A 7 -3.73 11.23 8.56
C SER A 7 -4.64 10.03 8.33
N TYR A 8 -4.28 8.91 8.93
CA TYR A 8 -5.16 7.73 9.07
C TYR A 8 -6.40 7.98 9.95
N ALA A 9 -6.62 9.21 10.42
CA ALA A 9 -7.72 9.51 11.31
C ALA A 9 -9.03 9.69 10.53
N ASN A 10 -9.94 8.72 10.67
CA ASN A 10 -11.36 8.97 10.48
C ASN A 10 -11.99 9.44 11.80
N GLU A 11 -13.09 10.18 11.70
CA GLU A 11 -13.88 10.62 12.86
C GLU A 11 -14.41 9.43 13.70
N ARG A 12 -14.42 8.21 13.12
CA ARG A 12 -14.92 6.97 13.71
C ARG A 12 -13.87 6.06 14.39
N ASP A 13 -12.57 6.38 14.37
CA ASP A 13 -11.56 5.52 15.00
C ASP A 13 -11.64 5.52 16.55
N THR A 14 -11.45 4.34 17.15
CA THR A 14 -11.40 4.14 18.61
C THR A 14 -10.28 4.96 19.26
N ARG A 15 -10.56 5.50 20.45
CA ARG A 15 -9.71 6.48 21.17
C ARG A 15 -8.23 6.08 21.31
N ILE A 16 -7.94 4.78 21.35
CA ILE A 16 -6.59 4.21 21.48
C ILE A 16 -5.79 4.30 20.17
N LYS A 17 -6.43 4.08 19.01
CA LYS A 17 -5.80 4.17 17.69
C LYS A 17 -5.47 5.63 17.33
N ARG A 18 -6.36 6.56 17.74
CA ARG A 18 -6.13 8.01 17.65
C ARG A 18 -4.99 8.48 18.58
N TRP A 19 -4.84 7.86 19.75
CA TRP A 19 -3.74 8.15 20.67
C TRP A 19 -2.41 7.66 20.11
N PHE A 20 -2.34 6.45 19.55
CA PHE A 20 -1.13 5.90 18.91
C PHE A 20 -0.66 6.74 17.70
N ILE A 21 -1.60 7.14 16.83
CA ILE A 21 -1.31 8.03 15.68
C ILE A 21 -0.78 9.39 16.16
N ARG A 22 -1.42 10.00 17.16
CA ARG A 22 -0.99 11.29 17.72
C ARG A 22 0.35 11.23 18.46
N SER A 23 0.68 10.10 19.09
CA SER A 23 1.98 9.90 19.74
C SER A 23 3.12 9.81 18.73
N ILE A 24 2.88 9.28 17.52
CA ILE A 24 3.84 9.31 16.40
C ILE A 24 3.90 10.70 15.76
N GLU A 25 2.78 11.42 15.68
CA GLU A 25 2.72 12.79 15.12
C GLU A 25 3.41 13.85 16.00
N GLY A 26 3.44 13.66 17.33
CA GLY A 26 3.95 14.67 18.28
C GLY A 26 5.47 14.75 18.42
N LEU A 27 6.23 13.76 17.94
CA LEU A 27 7.68 13.67 18.14
C LEU A 27 8.42 13.64 16.79
N SER A 28 8.68 14.82 16.21
CA SER A 28 9.76 15.11 15.22
C SER A 28 9.77 14.41 13.84
N GLY A 29 8.86 13.47 13.54
CA GLY A 29 8.90 12.69 12.29
C GLY A 29 8.01 13.17 11.12
N ARG A 30 6.94 13.92 11.41
CA ARG A 30 5.87 14.23 10.43
C ARG A 30 6.37 15.01 9.21
N ASP A 31 7.13 16.09 9.43
CA ASP A 31 7.60 16.94 8.33
C ASP A 31 8.60 16.20 7.43
N ARG A 32 9.38 15.28 8.00
CA ARG A 32 10.29 14.45 7.22
C ARG A 32 9.50 13.52 6.30
N TYR A 33 8.54 12.77 6.82
CA TYR A 33 7.75 11.85 6.00
C TYR A 33 6.86 12.58 4.98
N ALA A 34 6.35 13.77 5.33
CA ALA A 34 5.61 14.60 4.37
C ALA A 34 6.50 15.01 3.19
N ARG A 35 7.76 15.43 3.44
CA ARG A 35 8.72 15.73 2.37
C ARG A 35 9.05 14.50 1.53
N LEU A 36 9.27 13.34 2.16
CA LEU A 36 9.55 12.10 1.43
C LEU A 36 8.36 11.66 0.57
N TYR A 37 7.15 11.81 1.09
CA TYR A 37 5.92 11.57 0.33
C TYR A 37 5.83 12.51 -0.87
N ASP A 38 6.09 13.81 -0.68
CA ASP A 38 6.05 14.79 -1.76
C ASP A 38 7.04 14.44 -2.88
N ILE A 39 8.30 14.13 -2.53
CA ILE A 39 9.30 13.64 -3.49
C ILE A 39 8.79 12.39 -4.21
N TRP A 40 8.23 11.44 -3.47
CA TRP A 40 7.71 10.20 -4.06
C TRP A 40 6.59 10.46 -5.07
N ARG A 41 5.58 11.24 -4.72
CA ARG A 41 4.46 11.53 -5.61
C ARG A 41 4.84 12.41 -6.80
N THR A 42 5.77 13.37 -6.64
CA THR A 42 6.11 14.30 -7.72
C THR A 42 7.18 13.74 -8.66
N ASP A 43 8.17 13.02 -8.12
CA ASP A 43 9.40 12.70 -8.87
C ASP A 43 9.49 11.22 -9.25
N ILE A 44 8.74 10.34 -8.58
CA ILE A 44 8.82 8.90 -8.78
C ILE A 44 7.56 8.34 -9.42
N VAL A 45 6.37 8.63 -8.86
CA VAL A 45 5.09 8.11 -9.37
C VAL A 45 4.89 8.54 -10.82
N GLY A 46 4.60 7.59 -11.70
CA GLY A 46 4.41 7.80 -13.14
C GLY A 46 5.69 8.09 -13.94
N LYS A 47 6.85 8.14 -13.28
CA LYS A 47 8.18 8.40 -13.90
C LYS A 47 9.17 7.25 -13.73
N SER A 48 8.85 6.26 -12.90
CA SER A 48 9.71 5.12 -12.60
C SER A 48 8.94 3.81 -12.60
N GLU A 49 9.56 2.75 -13.11
CA GLU A 49 9.07 1.37 -13.00
C GLU A 49 9.29 0.75 -11.60
N ARG A 50 9.99 1.45 -10.70
CA ARG A 50 10.28 1.03 -9.33
C ARG A 50 9.65 1.98 -8.31
N VAL A 51 8.36 2.25 -8.44
CA VAL A 51 7.62 3.20 -7.60
C VAL A 51 7.77 2.87 -6.10
N PHE A 52 7.49 1.63 -5.70
CA PHE A 52 7.57 1.15 -4.32
C PHE A 52 9.00 0.82 -3.92
N GLY A 53 9.83 0.30 -4.85
CA GLY A 53 11.26 0.16 -4.61
C GLY A 53 11.94 1.48 -4.24
N LYS A 54 11.60 2.56 -4.94
CA LYS A 54 12.10 3.91 -4.64
C LYS A 54 11.51 4.50 -3.37
N MET A 55 10.27 4.14 -3.01
CA MET A 55 9.71 4.49 -1.70
C MET A 55 10.56 3.88 -0.57
N LEU A 56 10.96 2.61 -0.69
CA LEU A 56 11.83 1.94 0.28
C LEU A 56 13.21 2.62 0.37
N ASP A 57 13.80 3.00 -0.77
CA ASP A 57 15.04 3.77 -0.82
C ASP A 57 14.91 5.10 -0.05
N LEU A 58 13.80 5.83 -0.22
CA LEU A 58 13.54 7.13 0.43
C LEU A 58 13.41 7.01 1.95
N ILE A 59 12.83 5.92 2.44
CA ILE A 59 12.65 5.67 3.88
C ILE A 59 13.80 4.87 4.51
N ASP A 60 14.87 4.61 3.75
CA ASP A 60 16.07 3.87 4.18
C ASP A 60 15.76 2.44 4.67
N VAL A 61 14.90 1.73 3.93
CA VAL A 61 14.54 0.33 4.21
C VAL A 61 15.14 -0.58 3.16
N ARG A 62 15.95 -1.54 3.61
CA ARG A 62 16.58 -2.53 2.75
C ARG A 62 15.83 -3.86 2.79
N LEU A 63 15.40 -4.34 1.62
CA LEU A 63 14.89 -5.70 1.47
C LEU A 63 16.04 -6.71 1.36
N LEU A 64 16.02 -7.70 2.25
CA LEU A 64 16.92 -8.85 2.19
C LEU A 64 16.11 -10.08 1.81
N ILE A 65 16.26 -10.50 0.56
CA ILE A 65 15.55 -11.64 0.01
C ILE A 65 16.43 -12.88 0.17
N LYS A 66 15.90 -13.93 0.79
CA LYS A 66 16.52 -15.24 0.82
C LYS A 66 15.89 -16.10 -0.27
N GLY A 67 16.72 -16.61 -1.18
CA GLY A 67 16.27 -17.35 -2.35
C GLY A 67 16.36 -16.51 -3.63
N GLU A 68 15.74 -17.03 -4.69
CA GLU A 68 15.75 -16.41 -6.00
C GLU A 68 14.50 -15.54 -6.19
N TRP A 69 14.70 -14.25 -6.43
CA TRP A 69 13.63 -13.32 -6.78
C TRP A 69 14.13 -12.25 -7.76
N PRO A 70 13.36 -11.94 -8.82
CA PRO A 70 12.19 -12.69 -9.27
C PRO A 70 12.56 -14.13 -9.70
N PRO A 71 11.63 -15.08 -9.71
CA PRO A 71 11.92 -16.43 -10.20
C PRO A 71 12.38 -16.41 -11.67
N ASN A 72 13.37 -17.23 -12.02
CA ASN A 72 13.91 -17.37 -13.38
C ASN A 72 12.82 -17.68 -14.42
N GLN A 73 11.78 -18.42 -14.03
CA GLN A 73 10.64 -18.74 -14.87
C GLN A 73 9.35 -18.28 -14.20
N ILE A 74 8.78 -17.20 -14.73
CA ILE A 74 7.50 -16.66 -14.29
C ILE A 74 6.41 -17.25 -15.19
N PRO A 75 5.39 -17.95 -14.66
CA PRO A 75 4.28 -18.44 -15.47
C PRO A 75 3.56 -17.30 -16.19
N GLU A 76 3.14 -17.52 -17.44
CA GLU A 76 2.32 -16.54 -18.18
C GLU A 76 0.92 -16.36 -17.57
N ALA A 77 0.44 -17.37 -16.83
CA ALA A 77 -0.80 -17.31 -16.07
C ALA A 77 -0.78 -16.22 -14.98
N PRO A 78 -1.96 -15.74 -14.52
CA PRO A 78 -2.06 -14.85 -13.36
C PRO A 78 -1.43 -15.48 -12.11
N ILE A 79 -0.81 -14.65 -11.27
CA ILE A 79 -0.11 -15.07 -10.05
C ILE A 79 -0.76 -14.40 -8.85
N VAL A 80 -0.96 -15.17 -7.78
CA VAL A 80 -1.37 -14.66 -6.47
C VAL A 80 -0.19 -14.74 -5.52
N ILE A 81 0.25 -13.59 -5.00
CA ILE A 81 1.28 -13.51 -3.97
C ILE A 81 0.57 -13.51 -2.61
N VAL A 82 0.95 -14.44 -1.73
CA VAL A 82 0.43 -14.54 -0.36
C VAL A 82 1.58 -14.39 0.61
N ALA A 83 1.45 -13.44 1.53
CA ALA A 83 2.44 -13.20 2.57
C ALA A 83 1.75 -12.95 3.91
N ASN A 84 2.44 -13.25 4.99
CA ASN A 84 2.10 -12.69 6.30
C ASN A 84 2.39 -11.18 6.30
N HIS A 85 1.77 -10.45 7.23
CA HIS A 85 1.87 -8.99 7.31
C HIS A 85 2.05 -8.49 8.75
N PRO A 86 3.06 -8.99 9.50
CA PRO A 86 3.22 -8.66 10.93
C PRO A 86 3.63 -7.21 11.21
N TYR A 87 4.26 -6.52 10.27
CA TYR A 87 4.79 -5.15 10.43
C TYR A 87 3.91 -4.07 9.79
N GLY A 88 2.74 -4.42 9.26
CA GLY A 88 1.81 -3.45 8.70
C GLY A 88 2.36 -2.81 7.41
N ILE A 89 2.10 -1.51 7.21
CA ILE A 89 2.35 -0.77 5.95
C ILE A 89 3.73 -1.06 5.32
N GLY A 90 4.79 -1.20 6.11
CA GLY A 90 6.14 -1.53 5.61
C GLY A 90 6.19 -2.84 4.83
N ASP A 91 5.53 -3.89 5.31
CA ASP A 91 5.41 -5.17 4.60
C ASP A 91 4.61 -5.02 3.30
N GLY A 92 3.62 -4.14 3.29
CA GLY A 92 2.83 -3.84 2.10
C GLY A 92 3.71 -3.21 1.02
N ILE A 93 4.49 -2.19 1.37
CA ILE A 93 5.44 -1.55 0.46
C ILE A 93 6.49 -2.57 -0.01
N ALA A 94 7.00 -3.41 0.89
CA ALA A 94 7.96 -4.46 0.56
C ALA A 94 7.41 -5.43 -0.48
N VAL A 95 6.20 -5.97 -0.28
CA VAL A 95 5.57 -6.91 -1.21
C VAL A 95 5.26 -6.24 -2.54
N LEU A 96 4.82 -4.98 -2.54
CA LEU A 96 4.60 -4.23 -3.78
C LEU A 96 5.91 -4.01 -4.54
N ALA A 97 7.00 -3.68 -3.86
CA ALA A 97 8.33 -3.55 -4.47
C ALA A 97 8.88 -4.88 -5.00
N LEU A 98 8.47 -6.02 -4.42
CA LEU A 98 8.76 -7.35 -4.97
C LEU A 98 7.90 -7.62 -6.21
N ALA A 99 6.61 -7.25 -6.20
CA ALA A 99 5.71 -7.41 -7.34
C ALA A 99 6.16 -6.59 -8.56
N GLU A 100 6.68 -5.37 -8.35
CA GLU A 100 7.29 -4.54 -9.40
C GLU A 100 8.39 -5.28 -10.18
N GLN A 101 9.20 -6.07 -9.49
CA GLN A 101 10.32 -6.81 -10.10
C GLN A 101 9.86 -7.94 -11.03
N LEU A 102 8.57 -8.32 -10.98
CA LEU A 102 8.00 -9.27 -11.93
C LEU A 102 7.75 -8.64 -13.31
N GLY A 103 7.81 -7.30 -13.43
CA GLY A 103 7.61 -6.60 -14.70
C GLY A 103 6.20 -6.78 -15.28
N ARG A 104 5.20 -6.99 -14.43
CA ARG A 104 3.81 -7.27 -14.80
C ARG A 104 2.86 -6.33 -14.06
N PRO A 105 1.69 -6.00 -14.62
CA PRO A 105 0.65 -5.30 -13.87
C PRO A 105 0.26 -6.09 -12.61
N PHE A 106 0.12 -5.40 -11.48
CA PHE A 106 -0.25 -6.01 -10.22
C PHE A 106 -1.30 -5.17 -9.48
N LYS A 107 -2.02 -5.83 -8.58
CA LYS A 107 -2.93 -5.19 -7.65
C LYS A 107 -2.76 -5.81 -6.26
N VAL A 108 -3.03 -5.03 -5.22
CA VAL A 108 -3.00 -5.46 -3.81
C VAL A 108 -4.38 -5.34 -3.19
N LEU A 109 -4.81 -6.38 -2.49
CA LEU A 109 -5.97 -6.30 -1.60
C LEU A 109 -5.60 -5.44 -0.40
N ILE A 110 -6.27 -4.31 -0.24
CA ILE A 110 -5.85 -3.27 0.71
C ILE A 110 -7.05 -2.62 1.37
N ASN A 111 -6.86 -2.08 2.57
CA ASN A 111 -7.92 -1.37 3.26
C ASN A 111 -8.37 -0.13 2.45
N ASN A 112 -9.68 0.10 2.30
CA ASN A 112 -10.24 1.22 1.55
C ASN A 112 -9.81 2.61 2.06
N GLU A 113 -9.45 2.73 3.34
CA GLU A 113 -8.91 3.98 3.91
C GLU A 113 -7.60 4.42 3.26
N LEU A 114 -6.84 3.48 2.70
CA LEU A 114 -5.59 3.77 2.00
C LEU A 114 -5.80 4.43 0.63
N LEU A 115 -7.04 4.44 0.12
CA LEU A 115 -7.37 5.16 -1.12
C LEU A 115 -7.39 6.68 -0.94
N LYS A 116 -7.22 7.18 0.28
CA LYS A 116 -6.96 8.61 0.54
C LYS A 116 -5.64 9.09 -0.04
N VAL A 117 -4.72 8.17 -0.36
CA VAL A 117 -3.50 8.41 -1.12
C VAL A 117 -3.81 8.13 -2.60
N PRO A 118 -4.01 9.16 -3.45
CA PRO A 118 -4.47 8.96 -4.82
C PRO A 118 -3.55 8.07 -5.65
N GLU A 119 -2.24 8.15 -5.41
CA GLU A 119 -1.21 7.38 -6.09
C GLU A 119 -1.34 5.86 -5.85
N MET A 120 -2.09 5.44 -4.82
CA MET A 120 -2.37 4.02 -4.56
C MET A 120 -3.55 3.46 -5.34
N LEU A 121 -4.42 4.30 -5.93
CA LEU A 121 -5.67 3.86 -6.58
C LEU A 121 -5.39 2.81 -7.66
N ASP A 122 -4.37 3.03 -8.49
CA ASP A 122 -4.02 2.15 -9.60
C ASP A 122 -3.41 0.82 -9.16
N TYR A 123 -3.03 0.68 -7.90
CA TYR A 123 -2.50 -0.57 -7.36
C TYR A 123 -3.53 -1.29 -6.48
N SER A 124 -4.68 -0.69 -6.20
CA SER A 124 -5.54 -1.12 -5.10
C SER A 124 -6.76 -1.94 -5.53
N LEU A 125 -7.05 -2.96 -4.74
CA LEU A 125 -8.31 -3.69 -4.67
C LEU A 125 -8.89 -3.46 -3.26
N PRO A 126 -9.80 -2.50 -3.07
CA PRO A 126 -10.16 -2.02 -1.74
C PRO A 126 -11.06 -2.98 -0.97
N VAL A 127 -10.78 -3.17 0.31
CA VAL A 127 -11.59 -3.96 1.24
C VAL A 127 -11.99 -3.04 2.39
N SER A 128 -13.27 -3.05 2.73
CA SER A 128 -13.79 -2.38 3.92
C SER A 128 -14.08 -3.40 5.02
N PHE A 129 -13.67 -3.07 6.25
CA PHE A 129 -13.94 -3.88 7.43
C PHE A 129 -15.13 -3.36 8.25
N GLU A 130 -15.79 -2.30 7.80
CA GLU A 130 -17.00 -1.84 8.48
C GLU A 130 -18.14 -2.85 8.29
N GLU A 131 -18.99 -2.99 9.30
CA GLU A 131 -20.16 -3.88 9.27
C GLU A 131 -21.39 -3.16 8.69
N THR A 132 -21.23 -2.56 7.50
CA THR A 132 -22.27 -1.80 6.81
C THR A 132 -22.63 -2.42 5.46
N LYS A 133 -23.82 -2.07 4.93
CA LYS A 133 -24.25 -2.55 3.60
C LYS A 133 -23.34 -2.01 2.50
N GLU A 134 -22.86 -0.78 2.67
CA GLU A 134 -21.95 -0.09 1.76
C GLU A 134 -20.59 -0.79 1.75
N ALA A 135 -20.05 -1.14 2.92
CA ALA A 135 -18.82 -1.91 3.04
C ALA A 135 -18.93 -3.29 2.40
N MET A 136 -20.06 -3.99 2.60
CA MET A 136 -20.32 -5.27 1.95
C MET A 136 -20.38 -5.12 0.43
N ALA A 137 -20.99 -4.05 -0.09
CA ALA A 137 -21.02 -3.78 -1.52
C ALA A 137 -19.62 -3.53 -2.11
N ILE A 138 -18.76 -2.79 -1.39
CA ILE A 138 -17.34 -2.61 -1.77
C ILE A 138 -16.64 -3.97 -1.85
N ASN A 139 -16.73 -4.78 -0.80
CA ASN A 139 -16.06 -6.08 -0.75
C ASN A 139 -16.53 -7.03 -1.86
N MET A 140 -17.83 -7.01 -2.17
CA MET A 140 -18.36 -7.79 -3.28
C MET A 140 -17.81 -7.31 -4.62
N LYS A 141 -17.78 -6.00 -4.89
CA LYS A 141 -17.17 -5.46 -6.12
C LYS A 141 -15.70 -5.86 -6.24
N THR A 142 -14.94 -5.70 -5.16
CA THR A 142 -13.53 -6.06 -5.10
C THR A 142 -13.30 -7.55 -5.34
N ARG A 143 -14.13 -8.43 -4.76
CA ARG A 143 -14.07 -9.86 -5.03
C ARG A 143 -14.31 -10.18 -6.51
N HIS A 144 -15.32 -9.57 -7.15
CA HIS A 144 -15.59 -9.79 -8.56
C HIS A 144 -14.42 -9.34 -9.44
N GLU A 145 -13.85 -8.18 -9.13
CA GLU A 145 -12.70 -7.65 -9.86
C GLU A 145 -11.45 -8.50 -9.68
N ALA A 146 -11.14 -8.92 -8.46
CA ALA A 146 -10.03 -9.84 -8.18
C ALA A 146 -10.17 -11.13 -8.99
N VAL A 147 -11.36 -11.75 -9.02
CA VAL A 147 -11.60 -12.98 -9.80
C VAL A 147 -11.50 -12.70 -11.31
N ARG A 148 -11.93 -11.53 -11.78
CA ARG A 148 -11.83 -11.14 -13.20
C ARG A 148 -10.37 -11.03 -13.65
N LEU A 149 -9.49 -10.49 -12.80
CA LEU A 149 -8.06 -10.34 -13.08
C LEU A 149 -7.28 -11.67 -13.08
N LEU A 150 -7.87 -12.74 -12.53
CA LEU A 150 -7.27 -14.07 -12.47
C LEU A 150 -7.73 -15.02 -13.60
N LYS A 151 -8.57 -14.52 -14.52
CA LYS A 151 -9.02 -15.26 -15.71
C LYS A 151 -8.27 -14.81 -16.94
#